data_AF-A0AB33CBX3-F1
#
_entry.id   AF-A0AB33CBX3-F1
#
_cell.length_a   1.000
_cell.length_b   1.000
_cell.length_c   1.000
_cell.angle_alpha   90.00
_cell.angle_beta   90.00
_cell.angle_gamma   90.00
#
_symmetry.space_group_name_H-M   'P 1'
#
loop_
_entity.id
_entity.type
_entity.pdbx_description
1 polymer ?
#
loop_
_entity_poly.entity_id
_entity_poly.type
_entity_poly.pdbx_seq_one_letter_code
_entity_poly.pdbx_strand_id
1 'polypeptide(L)'
;MKQKVIHKKNEKKMKAWELRIEDSGEISLVWAETAGKAKAQFDREGVGLRSWFTHDLSEGIYSFIDVSATRLPKLDDLESADPKKVIRILVKEYGWESDEINVENINELDELLS
;
A
#
# COMPACT_ATOMS: atom_id res chain seq x y z
N MET A 1 5.43 -48.57 -9.66
CA MET A 1 4.80 -47.26 -9.95
C MET A 1 5.26 -46.26 -8.90
N LYS A 2 5.91 -45.15 -9.27
CA LYS A 2 6.31 -44.10 -8.34
C LYS A 2 5.27 -42.98 -8.41
N GLN A 3 4.50 -42.76 -7.34
CA GLN A 3 3.61 -41.61 -7.21
C GLN A 3 4.47 -40.34 -7.11
N LYS A 4 4.26 -39.41 -8.05
CA LYS A 4 4.84 -38.06 -8.00
C LYS A 4 4.04 -37.27 -6.97
N VAL A 5 4.62 -37.01 -5.81
CA VAL A 5 4.04 -36.12 -4.80
C VAL A 5 4.20 -34.69 -5.32
N ILE A 6 3.13 -34.12 -5.88
CA ILE A 6 3.09 -32.72 -6.30
C ILE A 6 2.99 -31.88 -5.02
N HIS A 7 4.11 -31.32 -4.58
CA HIS A 7 4.09 -30.27 -3.57
C HIS A 7 3.52 -29.01 -4.24
N LYS A 8 2.22 -28.74 -4.05
CA LYS A 8 1.70 -27.39 -4.26
C LYS A 8 2.45 -26.47 -3.30
N LYS A 9 3.39 -25.68 -3.83
CA LYS A 9 3.91 -24.51 -3.12
C LYS A 9 2.67 -23.67 -2.80
N ASN A 10 2.25 -23.64 -1.54
CA ASN A 10 1.30 -22.63 -1.09
C ASN A 10 2.03 -21.30 -1.19
N GLU A 11 1.99 -20.68 -2.37
CA GLU A 11 2.35 -19.28 -2.53
C GLU A 11 1.44 -18.52 -1.58
N LYS A 12 2.03 -18.00 -0.51
CA LYS A 12 1.27 -17.24 0.47
C LYS A 12 0.82 -15.97 -0.24
N LYS A 13 -0.48 -15.90 -0.54
CA LYS A 13 -1.07 -14.79 -1.27
C LYS A 13 -0.87 -13.50 -0.48
N MET A 14 -0.14 -12.55 -1.06
CA MET A 14 -0.02 -11.20 -0.51
C MET A 14 -1.39 -10.53 -0.51
N LYS A 15 -1.62 -9.67 0.47
CA LYS A 15 -2.84 -8.88 0.62
C LYS A 15 -2.45 -7.42 0.67
N ALA A 16 -3.31 -6.56 0.15
CA ALA A 16 -3.13 -5.12 0.23
C ALA A 16 -3.58 -4.60 1.59
N TRP A 17 -2.79 -3.71 2.17
CA TRP A 17 -3.03 -3.08 3.46
C TRP A 17 -2.81 -1.57 3.35
N GLU A 18 -3.80 -0.80 3.79
CA GLU A 18 -3.63 0.60 4.19
C GLU A 18 -2.97 0.61 5.58
N LEU A 19 -1.79 1.19 5.65
CA LEU A 19 -1.17 1.61 6.89
C LEU A 19 -1.57 3.07 7.14
N ARG A 20 -2.09 3.36 8.33
CA ARG A 20 -2.39 4.73 8.76
C ARG A 20 -1.65 5.02 10.05
N ILE A 21 -0.89 6.12 10.06
CA ILE A 21 -0.29 6.66 11.28
C ILE A 21 -1.36 7.49 11.98
N GLU A 22 -1.81 7.07 13.15
CA GLU A 22 -2.91 7.74 13.85
C GLU A 22 -2.57 9.19 14.24
N ASP A 23 -1.29 9.45 14.56
CA ASP A 23 -0.84 10.78 15.03
C ASP A 23 -0.77 11.83 13.91
N SER A 24 -0.36 11.47 12.69
CA SER A 24 -0.23 12.39 11.56
C SER A 24 -1.36 12.26 10.53
N GLY A 25 -2.15 11.18 10.59
CA GLY A 25 -3.15 10.84 9.60
C GLY A 25 -2.59 10.35 8.27
N GLU A 26 -1.27 10.23 8.15
CA GLU A 26 -0.59 9.76 6.94
C GLU A 26 -0.98 8.33 6.59
N ILE A 27 -1.08 8.07 5.28
CA ILE A 27 -1.52 6.79 4.73
C ILE A 27 -0.52 6.22 3.72
N SER A 28 -0.32 4.91 3.76
CA SER A 28 0.56 4.18 2.86
C SER A 28 -0.01 2.82 2.48
N LEU A 29 0.20 2.41 1.22
CA LEU A 29 -0.27 1.12 0.69
C LEU A 29 0.89 0.12 0.68
N VAL A 30 0.70 -1.04 1.29
CA VAL A 30 1.68 -2.13 1.28
C VAL A 30 1.03 -3.48 0.95
N TRP A 31 1.82 -4.38 0.36
CA TRP A 31 1.42 -5.79 0.18
C TRP A 31 2.16 -6.69 1.17
N ALA A 32 1.40 -7.47 1.93
CA ALA A 32 1.92 -8.41 2.92
C ALA A 32 0.96 -9.57 3.19
N GLU A 33 1.50 -10.72 3.65
CA GLU A 33 0.68 -11.90 3.97
C GLU A 33 -0.31 -11.64 5.12
N THR A 34 0.07 -10.79 6.08
CA THR A 34 -0.68 -10.51 7.32
C THR A 34 -0.55 -9.04 7.71
N ALA A 35 -1.52 -8.55 8.49
CA ALA A 35 -1.48 -7.20 9.07
C ALA A 35 -0.20 -6.95 9.89
N GLY A 36 0.21 -7.93 10.71
CA GLY A 36 1.43 -7.80 11.51
C GLY A 36 2.70 -7.66 10.66
N LYS A 37 2.77 -8.35 9.52
CA LYS A 37 3.87 -8.19 8.55
C LYS A 37 3.80 -6.85 7.81
N ALA A 38 2.60 -6.36 7.52
CA ALA A 38 2.40 -5.03 6.94
C ALA A 38 2.94 -3.94 7.89
N LYS A 39 2.53 -3.97 9.16
CA LYS A 39 3.02 -3.04 10.19
C LYS A 39 4.54 -3.11 10.35
N ALA A 40 5.11 -4.31 10.36
CA ALA A 40 6.56 -4.48 10.50
C ALA A 40 7.39 -3.91 9.32
N GLN A 41 6.80 -3.67 8.14
CA GLN A 41 7.50 -2.97 7.05
C GLN A 41 7.73 -1.49 7.38
N PHE A 42 6.83 -0.90 8.17
CA PHE A 42 6.97 0.48 8.65
C PHE A 42 8.09 0.59 9.70
N ASP A 43 8.11 -0.33 10.67
CA ASP A 43 9.08 -0.32 11.78
C ASP A 43 10.53 -0.61 11.36
N ARG A 44 10.74 -1.37 10.28
CA ARG A 44 12.05 -1.99 10.00
C ARG A 44 12.96 -1.18 9.11
N GLU A 45 12.42 -0.26 8.32
CA GLU A 45 13.25 0.47 7.35
C GLU A 45 13.21 2.00 7.48
N GLY A 46 12.16 2.63 8.03
CA GLY A 46 12.00 4.09 7.80
C GLY A 46 11.96 4.44 6.29
N VAL A 47 11.81 3.41 5.44
CA VAL A 47 11.79 3.43 3.97
C VAL A 47 10.57 2.63 3.50
N GLY A 48 9.44 2.75 4.19
CA GLY A 48 8.16 2.40 3.57
C GLY A 48 8.07 3.23 2.30
N LEU A 49 8.06 2.56 1.14
CA LEU A 49 7.95 3.14 -0.20
C LEU A 49 7.29 4.51 -0.12
N ARG A 50 8.10 5.57 -0.34
CA ARG A 50 7.69 6.97 -0.40
C ARG A 50 6.35 7.03 -1.11
N SER A 51 5.31 7.14 -0.29
CA SER A 51 3.95 7.16 -0.75
C SER A 51 3.82 8.44 -1.55
N TRP A 52 3.28 8.34 -2.75
CA TRP A 52 2.94 9.51 -3.54
C TRP A 52 1.93 10.42 -2.82
N PHE A 53 1.36 9.95 -1.69
CA PHE A 53 0.44 10.67 -0.83
C PHE A 53 1.02 11.06 0.53
N THR A 54 2.28 10.70 0.85
CA THR A 54 2.93 11.19 2.08
C THR A 54 3.67 12.48 1.75
N HIS A 55 3.05 13.61 2.03
CA HIS A 55 3.75 14.89 2.12
C HIS A 55 4.79 14.80 3.26
N ASP A 56 6.04 15.04 2.90
CA ASP A 56 7.17 15.44 3.75
C ASP A 56 7.21 14.83 5.18
N LEU A 57 7.70 13.60 5.28
CA LEU A 57 8.19 13.04 6.55
C LEU A 57 9.50 13.76 6.95
N SER A 58 9.36 15.02 7.35
CA SER A 58 10.46 15.80 7.92
C SER A 58 10.87 15.21 9.27
N GLU A 59 12.18 15.18 9.46
CA GLU A 59 12.92 14.48 10.53
C GLU A 59 12.32 14.67 11.93
N GLY A 60 11.76 13.61 12.53
CA GLY A 60 11.21 13.71 13.87
C GLY A 60 10.73 12.42 14.51
N ILE A 61 11.66 11.71 15.17
CA ILE A 61 11.45 10.90 16.39
C ILE A 61 10.43 9.75 16.29
N TYR A 62 10.97 8.52 16.20
CA TYR A 62 10.29 7.27 16.53
C TYR A 62 9.78 7.29 17.98
N SER A 63 8.50 7.59 18.17
CA SER A 63 7.71 7.06 19.28
C SER A 63 7.10 5.73 18.83
N PHE A 64 6.47 4.94 19.72
CA PHE A 64 5.72 3.76 19.27
C PHE A 64 4.55 4.24 18.39
N ILE A 65 4.80 4.36 17.08
CA ILE A 65 3.82 4.92 16.15
C ILE A 65 2.62 3.97 16.17
N ASP A 66 1.47 4.47 16.63
CA ASP A 66 0.24 3.72 16.54
C ASP A 66 -0.16 3.66 15.07
N VAL A 67 0.21 2.57 14.43
CA VAL A 67 -0.08 2.29 13.02
C VAL A 67 -1.24 1.32 12.97
N SER A 68 -2.37 1.74 12.41
CA SER A 68 -3.44 0.82 12.03
C SER A 68 -3.14 0.17 10.67
N ALA A 69 -3.62 -1.06 10.49
CA ALA A 69 -3.42 -1.82 9.26
C ALA A 69 -4.78 -2.36 8.79
N THR A 70 -5.35 -1.71 7.78
CA THR A 70 -6.68 -2.03 7.25
C THR A 70 -6.54 -2.71 5.90
N ARG A 71 -7.12 -3.91 5.75
CA ARG A 71 -7.04 -4.64 4.47
C ARG A 71 -7.86 -3.93 3.40
N LEU A 72 -7.33 -3.87 2.17
CA LEU A 72 -8.01 -3.34 0.98
C LEU A 72 -8.26 -4.46 -0.05
N PRO A 73 -9.32 -5.29 0.09
CA PRO A 73 -9.45 -6.54 -0.67
C PRO A 73 -9.47 -6.38 -2.19
N LYS A 74 -9.95 -5.23 -2.71
CA LYS A 74 -9.96 -4.96 -4.17
C LYS A 74 -8.54 -4.83 -4.77
N LEU A 75 -7.52 -4.67 -3.94
CA LEU A 75 -6.13 -4.48 -4.34
C LEU A 75 -5.25 -5.72 -4.09
N ASP A 76 -5.76 -6.79 -3.48
CA ASP A 76 -4.97 -7.98 -3.09
C ASP A 76 -4.20 -8.61 -4.25
N ASP A 77 -4.72 -8.53 -5.48
CA ASP A 77 -4.13 -9.12 -6.69
C ASP A 77 -3.39 -8.09 -7.57
N LEU A 78 -3.12 -6.90 -7.05
CA LEU A 78 -2.55 -5.78 -7.81
C LEU A 78 -1.12 -5.39 -7.41
N GLU A 79 -0.41 -6.24 -6.66
CA GLU A 79 0.99 -6.01 -6.26
C GLU A 79 1.91 -5.73 -7.47
N SER A 80 1.74 -6.49 -8.56
CA SER A 80 2.51 -6.30 -9.80
C SER A 80 1.77 -5.48 -10.87
N ALA A 81 0.67 -4.82 -10.51
CA ALA A 81 -0.07 -4.02 -11.47
C ALA A 81 0.65 -2.70 -11.78
N ASP A 82 0.26 -2.07 -12.89
CA ASP A 82 0.66 -0.71 -13.19
C ASP A 82 0.31 0.23 -12.02
N PRO A 83 1.28 0.98 -11.45
CA PRO A 83 1.04 1.95 -10.40
C PRO A 83 -0.11 2.92 -10.72
N LYS A 84 -0.25 3.38 -11.98
CA LYS A 84 -1.33 4.29 -12.37
C LYS A 84 -2.71 3.65 -12.20
N LYS A 85 -2.82 2.35 -12.48
CA LYS A 85 -4.06 1.59 -12.24
C LYS A 85 -4.39 1.51 -10.75
N VAL A 86 -3.38 1.30 -9.90
CA VAL A 86 -3.56 1.25 -8.45
C VAL A 86 -4.00 2.63 -7.91
N ILE A 87 -3.33 3.70 -8.32
CA ILE A 87 -3.65 5.08 -7.93
C ILE A 87 -5.10 5.43 -8.29
N ARG A 88 -5.56 5.08 -9.50
CA ARG A 88 -6.96 5.29 -9.91
C ARG A 88 -7.96 4.60 -8.98
N ILE A 89 -7.65 3.40 -8.50
CA ILE A 89 -8.52 2.67 -7.57
C ILE A 89 -8.48 3.33 -6.19
N LEU A 90 -7.30 3.71 -5.70
CA LEU A 90 -7.14 4.39 -4.41
C LEU A 90 -7.96 5.68 -4.34
N VAL A 91 -7.88 6.52 -5.37
CA VAL A 91 -8.65 7.77 -5.45
C VAL A 91 -10.15 7.47 -5.54
N LYS A 92 -10.59 6.68 -6.53
CA LYS A 92 -12.02 6.51 -6.84
C LYS A 92 -12.80 5.66 -5.83
N GLU A 93 -12.14 4.65 -5.25
CA GLU A 93 -12.82 3.66 -4.40
C GLU A 93 -12.51 3.83 -2.91
N TYR A 94 -11.38 4.46 -2.58
CA TYR A 94 -10.92 4.62 -1.20
C TYR A 94 -10.74 6.08 -0.77
N GLY A 95 -10.95 7.05 -1.68
CA GLY A 95 -10.89 8.47 -1.37
C GLY A 95 -9.48 8.97 -1.01
N TRP A 96 -8.44 8.30 -1.49
CA TRP A 96 -7.06 8.74 -1.28
C TRP A 96 -6.74 9.86 -2.26
N GLU A 97 -6.74 11.08 -1.76
CA GLU A 97 -6.51 12.28 -2.55
C GLU A 97 -5.30 13.05 -2.01
N SER A 98 -4.63 13.78 -2.90
CA SER A 98 -3.68 14.83 -2.59
C SER A 98 -4.04 16.08 -3.40
N ASP A 99 -3.37 17.19 -3.10
CA ASP A 99 -3.52 18.42 -3.86
C ASP A 99 -3.20 18.24 -5.37
N GLU A 100 -2.31 17.30 -5.68
CA GLU A 100 -1.88 17.00 -7.05
C GLU A 100 -2.73 15.93 -7.74
N ILE A 101 -3.25 14.96 -6.99
CA ILE A 101 -4.01 13.81 -7.53
C ILE A 101 -5.29 13.62 -6.72
N ASN A 102 -6.44 13.91 -7.33
CA ASN A 102 -7.76 13.83 -6.70
C ASN A 102 -8.82 13.33 -7.69
N VAL A 103 -10.07 13.17 -7.23
CA VAL A 103 -11.16 12.63 -8.07
C VAL A 103 -11.43 13.45 -9.34
N GLU A 104 -11.12 14.75 -9.35
CA GLU A 104 -11.38 15.64 -10.49
C GLU A 104 -10.36 15.41 -11.61
N ASN A 105 -9.08 15.23 -11.27
CA ASN A 105 -7.99 15.14 -12.25
C ASN A 105 -7.45 13.71 -12.48
N ILE A 106 -7.93 12.70 -11.75
CA ILE A 106 -7.46 11.32 -11.85
C ILE A 106 -7.59 10.67 -13.24
N ASN A 107 -8.47 11.19 -14.09
CA ASN A 107 -8.60 10.72 -15.47
C ASN A 107 -7.45 11.22 -16.36
N GLU A 108 -6.81 12.32 -15.99
CA GLU A 108 -5.66 12.95 -16.65
C GLU A 108 -4.32 12.46 -16.09
N LEU A 109 -4.35 11.44 -15.23
CA LEU A 109 -3.17 10.88 -14.55
C LEU A 109 -2.04 10.48 -15.52
N ASP A 110 -2.37 10.12 -16.75
CA ASP A 110 -1.35 9.80 -17.76
C ASP A 110 -0.54 11.02 -18.20
N GLU A 111 -1.16 12.20 -18.24
CA GLU A 111 -0.55 13.48 -18.60
C GLU A 111 0.19 14.10 -17.41
N LEU A 112 -0.34 13.93 -16.19
CA LEU A 112 0.26 14.44 -14.95
C LEU A 112 1.59 13.75 -14.57
N LEU A 113 1.80 12.53 -15.06
CA LEU A 113 2.94 11.67 -14.68
C LEU A 113 3.84 11.28 -15.86
N SER A 114 3.68 11.95 -17.01
CA SER A 114 4.53 11.76 -18.19
C SER A 114 5.82 12.56 -18.11
#